data_AF-A0A968MQL1-F1
#
_entry.id   AF-A0A968MQL1-F1
#
_cell.length_a   1.000
_cell.length_b   1.000
_cell.length_c   1.000
_cell.angle_alpha   90.00
_cell.angle_beta   90.00
_cell.angle_gamma   90.00
#
_symmetry.space_group_name_H-M   'P 1'
#
loop_
_entity.id
_entity.type
_entity.pdbx_description
1 polymer ?
#
loop_
_entity_poly.entity_id
_entity_poly.type
_entity_poly.pdbx_seq_one_letter_code
_entity_poly.pdbx_strand_id
1 'polypeptide(L)'
;MFRKTTFDYFNSTPFIAGGNRRGLGFDKPELNPLKQGPTCYCVSPKSFGHSGFTGTFAWADPETGLLYIFLSNRVYPSSENNKITEMSIRSKILEVLTESIKVKDTDESLVEVK
;
A
#
# COMPACT_ATOMS: atom_id res chain seq x y z
N MET A 1 -15.37 -4.91 17.15
CA MET A 1 -14.40 -4.14 16.34
C MET A 1 -13.30 -3.63 17.27
N PHE A 2 -12.05 -3.47 16.81
CA PHE A 2 -10.92 -3.08 17.66
C PHE A 2 -10.99 -1.61 18.13
N ARG A 3 -10.32 -1.28 19.24
CA ARG A 3 -10.19 0.12 19.71
C ARG A 3 -9.23 0.90 18.81
N LYS A 4 -9.44 2.21 18.67
CA LYS A 4 -8.54 3.10 17.90
C LYS A 4 -7.08 2.98 18.35
N THR A 5 -6.84 2.92 19.66
CA THR A 5 -5.48 2.77 20.21
C THR A 5 -4.80 1.46 19.80
N THR A 6 -5.57 0.37 19.68
CA THR A 6 -5.05 -0.91 19.17
C THR A 6 -4.66 -0.79 17.70
N PHE A 7 -5.52 -0.16 16.89
CA PHE A 7 -5.23 0.08 15.48
C PHE A 7 -3.99 0.96 15.30
N ASP A 8 -3.92 2.08 16.00
CA ASP A 8 -2.79 3.01 15.96
C ASP A 8 -1.49 2.30 16.34
N TYR A 9 -1.52 1.43 17.36
CA TYR A 9 -0.35 0.65 17.77
C TYR A 9 0.08 -0.35 16.70
N PHE A 10 -0.86 -1.08 16.09
CA PHE A 10 -0.54 -2.04 15.02
C PHE A 10 -0.04 -1.37 13.73
N ASN A 11 -0.52 -0.15 13.45
CA ASN A 11 -0.09 0.65 12.30
C ASN A 11 1.15 1.54 12.57
N SER A 12 1.68 1.50 13.80
CA SER A 12 2.96 2.13 14.14
C SER A 12 4.16 1.34 13.62
N THR A 13 5.37 1.88 13.74
CA THR A 13 6.63 1.24 13.33
C THR A 13 7.57 1.05 14.53
N PRO A 14 7.26 0.11 15.45
CA PRO A 14 7.92 0.03 16.76
C PRO A 14 9.43 -0.23 16.70
N PHE A 15 9.93 -0.74 15.57
CA PHE A 15 11.32 -1.12 15.38
C PHE A 15 12.05 -0.25 14.34
N ILE A 16 11.56 0.96 14.06
CA ILE A 16 12.13 1.85 13.04
C ILE A 16 13.58 2.26 13.33
N ALA A 17 13.95 2.41 14.60
CA ALA A 17 15.32 2.71 15.02
C ALA A 17 16.34 1.62 14.61
N GLY A 18 15.88 0.37 14.49
CA GLY A 18 16.65 -0.76 13.96
C GLY A 18 16.54 -0.93 12.44
N GLY A 19 15.96 0.05 11.73
CA GLY A 19 15.76 0.01 10.28
C GLY A 19 14.57 -0.84 9.81
N ASN A 20 13.75 -1.36 10.73
CA ASN A 20 12.56 -2.13 10.36
C ASN A 20 11.33 -1.20 10.25
N ARG A 21 10.90 -0.95 9.02
CA ARG A 21 9.72 -0.12 8.73
C ARG A 21 8.39 -0.80 9.05
N ARG A 22 8.33 -2.10 9.31
CA ARG A 22 7.06 -2.84 9.43
C ARG A 22 6.27 -2.45 10.67
N GLY A 23 4.95 -2.54 10.53
CA GLY A 23 4.03 -2.54 11.67
C GLY A 23 3.83 -3.95 12.21
N LEU A 24 2.93 -4.08 13.18
CA LEU A 24 2.62 -5.38 13.79
C LEU A 24 1.73 -6.19 12.84
N GLY A 25 2.34 -7.12 12.09
CA GLY A 25 1.65 -7.97 11.12
C GLY A 25 1.45 -7.33 9.74
N PHE A 26 1.90 -6.09 9.53
CA PHE A 26 1.73 -5.36 8.28
C PHE A 26 3.04 -4.84 7.72
N ASP A 27 3.16 -4.88 6.39
CA ASP A 27 4.10 -4.04 5.66
C ASP A 27 3.65 -2.57 5.73
N LYS A 28 4.64 -1.69 5.72
CA LYS A 28 4.53 -0.22 5.65
C LYS A 28 5.23 0.29 4.39
N PRO A 29 4.92 1.47 3.85
CA PRO A 29 5.62 1.95 2.66
C PRO A 29 7.12 2.14 2.92
N GLU A 30 7.92 1.95 1.88
CA GLU A 30 9.32 2.41 1.87
C GLU A 30 9.33 3.86 1.42
N LEU A 31 9.88 4.75 2.24
CA LEU A 31 9.87 6.20 1.98
C LEU A 31 11.16 6.67 1.30
N ASN A 32 12.21 5.83 1.28
CA ASN A 32 13.43 6.14 0.56
C ASN A 32 13.30 5.75 -0.92
N PRO A 33 13.32 6.71 -1.87
CA PRO A 33 13.16 6.44 -3.30
C PRO A 33 14.28 5.57 -3.91
N LEU A 34 15.40 5.42 -3.20
CA LEU A 34 16.54 4.60 -3.61
C LEU A 34 16.37 3.13 -3.20
N LYS A 35 15.35 2.78 -2.41
CA LYS A 35 15.11 1.42 -1.90
C LYS A 35 13.83 0.84 -2.46
N GLN A 36 13.89 -0.38 -2.99
CA GLN A 36 12.67 -1.07 -3.41
C GLN A 36 11.73 -1.33 -2.24
N GLY A 37 10.45 -1.01 -2.46
CA GLY A 37 9.37 -1.16 -1.50
C GLY A 37 8.20 -1.98 -2.04
N PRO A 38 7.21 -2.28 -1.17
CA PRO A 38 6.01 -3.03 -1.54
C PRO A 38 4.99 -2.18 -2.31
N THR A 39 5.23 -0.87 -2.43
CA THR A 39 4.32 0.13 -2.98
C THR A 39 5.04 1.05 -3.96
N CYS A 40 4.31 1.91 -4.68
CA CYS A 40 4.85 3.15 -5.23
C CYS A 40 5.35 4.06 -4.09
N TYR A 41 6.16 5.07 -4.41
CA TYR A 41 6.52 6.15 -3.48
C TYR A 41 5.43 7.23 -3.35
N CYS A 42 4.19 6.86 -3.66
CA CYS A 42 3.07 7.80 -3.87
C CYS A 42 1.95 7.68 -2.82
N VAL A 43 2.01 6.65 -1.96
CA VAL A 43 1.05 6.39 -0.86
C VAL A 43 1.45 7.11 0.43
N SER A 44 0.49 7.28 1.35
CA SER A 44 0.79 7.91 2.64
C SER A 44 1.72 7.06 3.52
N PRO A 45 2.52 7.68 4.42
CA PRO A 45 3.27 6.96 5.45
C PRO A 45 2.40 6.15 6.41
N LYS A 46 1.12 6.52 6.57
CA LYS A 46 0.15 5.80 7.41
C LYS A 46 -0.47 4.60 6.72
N SER A 47 -0.27 4.43 5.41
CA SER A 47 -0.74 3.27 4.68
C SER A 47 -0.06 1.98 5.14
N PHE A 48 -0.76 0.85 4.98
CA PHE A 48 -0.30 -0.45 5.44
C PHE A 48 -0.96 -1.57 4.66
N GLY A 49 -0.34 -2.75 4.66
CA GLY A 49 -0.90 -3.89 3.96
C GLY A 49 0.01 -5.10 3.96
N HIS A 50 -0.21 -6.01 3.02
CA HIS A 50 0.67 -7.15 2.83
C HIS A 50 0.57 -7.71 1.40
N SER A 51 1.68 -8.26 0.92
CA SER A 51 1.73 -9.06 -0.30
C SER A 51 1.68 -10.56 0.00
N GLY A 52 0.93 -11.34 -0.77
CA GLY A 52 0.87 -12.79 -0.64
C GLY A 52 1.77 -13.50 -1.64
N PHE A 53 2.28 -14.68 -1.25
CA PHE A 53 3.12 -15.53 -2.09
C PHE A 53 2.44 -15.94 -3.41
N THR A 54 1.13 -16.15 -3.37
CA THR A 54 0.29 -16.46 -4.54
C THR A 54 0.02 -15.24 -5.42
N GLY A 55 0.64 -14.08 -5.15
CA GLY A 55 0.47 -12.86 -5.92
C GLY A 55 -0.67 -11.96 -5.43
N THR A 56 -1.34 -12.31 -4.32
CA THR A 56 -2.33 -11.43 -3.71
C THR A 56 -1.69 -10.17 -3.14
N PHE A 57 -2.50 -9.13 -2.95
CA PHE A 57 -2.09 -7.89 -2.34
C PHE A 57 -3.31 -7.21 -1.72
N ALA A 58 -3.18 -6.79 -0.47
CA ALA A 58 -4.18 -5.98 0.20
C ALA A 58 -3.47 -4.79 0.83
N TRP A 59 -3.94 -3.57 0.53
CA TRP A 59 -3.33 -2.35 0.99
C TRP A 59 -4.41 -1.32 1.32
N ALA A 60 -4.27 -0.65 2.46
CA ALA A 60 -5.16 0.38 2.92
C ALA A 60 -4.36 1.66 3.20
N ASP A 61 -4.91 2.80 2.79
CA ASP A 61 -4.39 4.12 3.08
C ASP A 61 -5.46 4.93 3.83
N PRO A 62 -5.37 5.04 5.17
CA PRO A 62 -6.34 5.79 5.96
C PRO A 62 -6.38 7.29 5.66
N GLU A 63 -5.33 7.86 5.05
CA GLU A 63 -5.31 9.30 4.75
C GLU A 63 -6.10 9.62 3.49
N THR A 64 -6.08 8.74 2.50
CA THR A 64 -6.83 8.90 1.24
C THR A 64 -8.14 8.13 1.22
N GLY A 65 -8.39 7.27 2.22
CA GLY A 65 -9.54 6.35 2.24
C GLY A 65 -9.43 5.20 1.23
N LEU A 66 -8.30 5.03 0.54
CA LEU A 66 -8.09 3.98 -0.45
C LEU A 66 -7.98 2.60 0.20
N LEU A 67 -8.81 1.65 -0.25
CA LEU A 67 -8.65 0.22 -0.01
C LEU A 67 -8.43 -0.48 -1.34
N TYR A 68 -7.23 -1.05 -1.53
CA TYR A 68 -6.86 -1.79 -2.73
C TYR A 68 -6.69 -3.27 -2.41
N ILE A 69 -7.50 -4.11 -3.06
CA ILE A 69 -7.45 -5.57 -2.98
C ILE A 69 -7.20 -6.12 -4.38
N PHE A 70 -6.09 -6.84 -4.54
CA PHE A 70 -5.72 -7.54 -5.76
C PHE A 70 -5.62 -9.03 -5.46
N LEU A 71 -6.44 -9.81 -6.16
CA LEU A 71 -6.48 -11.26 -6.03
C LEU A 71 -5.95 -11.89 -7.31
N SER A 72 -4.94 -12.75 -7.16
CA SER A 72 -4.38 -13.51 -8.26
C SER A 72 -3.89 -14.86 -7.76
N ASN A 73 -3.59 -15.74 -8.72
CA ASN A 73 -2.94 -17.02 -8.47
C ASN A 73 -1.66 -17.10 -9.32
N ARG A 74 -0.64 -16.35 -8.90
CA ARG A 74 0.70 -16.30 -9.51
C ARG A 74 1.32 -17.70 -9.66
N VAL A 75 1.07 -18.59 -8.71
CA VAL A 75 1.70 -19.93 -8.66
C VAL A 75 1.06 -20.93 -9.62
N TYR A 76 0.04 -20.53 -10.38
CA TYR A 76 -0.54 -21.37 -11.42
C TYR A 76 0.04 -21.01 -12.81
N PRO A 77 0.41 -22.00 -13.63
CA PRO A 77 0.46 -23.45 -13.34
C PRO A 77 1.73 -23.90 -12.59
N SER A 78 2.69 -23.00 -12.33
CA SER A 78 3.95 -23.28 -11.62
C SER A 78 4.32 -22.15 -10.66
N SER A 79 4.93 -22.50 -9.52
CA SER A 79 5.44 -21.56 -8.52
C SER A 79 6.58 -20.68 -9.03
N GLU A 80 7.20 -21.03 -10.16
CA GLU A 80 8.28 -20.27 -10.80
C GLU A 80 7.79 -19.03 -11.57
N ASN A 81 6.50 -18.90 -11.82
CA ASN A 81 5.95 -17.77 -12.57
C ASN A 81 6.06 -16.46 -11.77
N ASN A 82 7.03 -15.60 -12.04
CA ASN A 82 7.25 -14.36 -11.28
C ASN A 82 6.76 -13.08 -11.95
N LYS A 83 5.97 -13.19 -13.04
CA LYS A 83 5.54 -12.05 -13.87
C LYS A 83 4.92 -10.88 -13.09
N ILE A 84 4.08 -11.18 -12.08
CA ILE A 84 3.43 -10.15 -11.26
C ILE A 84 4.45 -9.27 -10.52
N THR A 85 5.54 -9.88 -10.03
CA THR A 85 6.63 -9.18 -9.34
C THR A 85 7.57 -8.52 -10.34
N GLU A 86 8.01 -9.26 -11.36
CA GLU A 86 8.96 -8.77 -12.39
C GLU A 86 8.42 -7.54 -13.14
N MET A 87 7.11 -7.52 -13.41
CA MET A 87 6.47 -6.40 -14.12
C MET A 87 5.97 -5.30 -13.16
N SER A 88 6.12 -5.49 -11.84
CA SER A 88 5.64 -4.60 -10.78
C SER A 88 4.14 -4.27 -10.87
N ILE A 89 3.32 -5.24 -11.29
CA ILE A 89 1.88 -5.03 -11.58
C ILE A 89 1.16 -4.41 -10.39
N ARG A 90 1.41 -4.92 -9.19
CA ARG A 90 0.73 -4.47 -7.96
C ARG A 90 1.01 -2.99 -7.65
N SER A 91 2.28 -2.57 -7.71
CA SER A 91 2.70 -1.20 -7.42
C SER A 91 2.23 -0.22 -8.50
N LYS A 92 2.26 -0.62 -9.79
CA LYS A 92 1.77 0.21 -10.90
C LYS A 92 0.27 0.45 -10.83
N ILE A 93 -0.52 -0.57 -10.49
CA ILE A 93 -1.96 -0.39 -10.26
C ILE A 93 -2.20 0.55 -9.08
N LEU A 94 -1.48 0.36 -7.97
CA LEU A 94 -1.59 1.22 -6.79
C LEU A 94 -1.24 2.69 -7.10
N GLU A 95 -0.27 2.92 -7.97
CA GLU A 95 0.11 4.25 -8.45
C GLU A 95 -1.04 4.93 -9.20
N VAL A 96 -1.57 4.27 -10.23
CA VAL A 96 -2.71 4.78 -11.01
C VAL A 96 -3.94 5.05 -10.12
N LEU A 97 -4.24 4.16 -9.17
CA LEU A 97 -5.34 4.35 -8.23
C LEU A 97 -5.13 5.59 -7.34
N THR A 98 -3.90 5.77 -6.85
CA THR A 98 -3.54 6.87 -5.96
C THR A 98 -3.59 8.21 -6.70
N GLU A 99 -3.09 8.26 -7.94
CA GLU A 99 -3.19 9.44 -8.81
C GLU A 99 -4.65 9.79 -9.11
N SER A 100 -5.49 8.80 -9.39
CA SER A 100 -6.91 9.00 -9.69
C SER A 100 -7.70 9.58 -8.52
N ILE A 101 -7.30 9.29 -7.27
CA ILE A 101 -7.93 9.87 -6.07
C ILE A 101 -7.46 11.30 -5.86
N LYS A 102 -6.16 11.58 -5.97
CA LYS A 102 -5.62 12.94 -5.80
C LYS A 102 -6.22 13.95 -6.76
N VAL A 103 -6.48 13.56 -8.01
CA VAL A 103 -7.12 14.45 -9.00
C VAL A 103 -8.51 14.88 -8.56
N LYS A 104 -9.30 13.99 -7.95
CA LYS A 104 -10.67 14.31 -7.49
C LYS A 104 -10.68 15.32 -6.34
N ASP A 105 -9.76 15.21 -5.37
CA ASP A 105 -9.67 16.17 -4.27
C ASP A 105 -9.33 17.59 -4.77
N THR A 106 -8.50 17.71 -5.81
CA THR A 106 -8.20 19.00 -6.47
C THR A 106 -9.38 19.56 -7.26
N ASP A 107 -10.27 18.74 -7.80
CA ASP A 107 -11.41 19.21 -8.60
C ASP A 107 -12.61 19.56 -7.70
N GLU A 108 -12.87 18.79 -6.64
CA GLU A 108 -13.92 19.10 -5.65
C GLU A 108 -13.58 20.33 -4.79
N SER A 109 -12.30 20.57 -4.46
CA SER A 109 -11.88 21.81 -3.79
C SER A 109 -12.00 23.07 -4.66
N LEU A 110 -12.16 22.93 -5.99
CA LEU A 110 -12.50 24.04 -6.89
C LEU A 110 -14.00 24.29 -6.99
N VAL A 111 -14.85 23.35 -6.54
CA VAL A 111 -16.31 23.48 -6.54
C VAL A 111 -16.82 24.15 -5.26
N GLU A 112 -16.12 24.00 -4.12
CA GLU A 112 -16.51 24.62 -2.84
C GLU A 112 -16.11 26.10 -2.70
N VAL A 113 -15.43 26.68 -3.70
CA VAL A 113 -15.14 28.13 -3.76
C VAL A 113 -16.00 28.80 -4.84
N LYS A 114 -17.33 28.71 -4.70
CA LYS A 114 -18.29 29.56 -5.42
C LYS A 114 -19.50 29.89 -4.54
#